data_AF-A0A432QLW7-F1
#
_entry.id   AF-A0A432QLW7-F1
#
_cell.length_a   1.000
_cell.length_b   1.000
_cell.length_c   1.000
_cell.angle_alpha   90.00
_cell.angle_beta   90.00
_cell.angle_gamma   90.00
#
_symmetry.space_group_name_H-M   'P 1'
#
loop_
_entity.id
_entity.type
_entity.pdbx_description
1 polymer ?
#
loop_
_entity_poly.entity_id
_entity_poly.type
_entity_poly.pdbx_seq_one_letter_code
_entity_poly.pdbx_strand_id
1 'polypeptide(L)' 'MVCDAEQIICVKMNKKDNTVCYTTGAIENPVINHKIVVILEGTEPAFNVRKSKYQFAGKQE' A
#
# COMPACT_ATOMS: atom_id res chain seq x y z
N MET A 1 20.75 1.16 -26.44
CA MET A 1 19.75 0.44 -25.65
C MET A 1 19.36 1.36 -24.51
N VAL A 2 18.18 1.99 -24.59
CA VAL A 2 17.67 2.79 -23.47
C VAL A 2 16.98 1.82 -22.53
N CYS A 3 17.41 1.80 -21.27
CA CYS A 3 16.99 0.81 -20.28
C CYS A 3 16.49 1.50 -19.02
N ASP A 4 15.68 2.55 -19.18
CA ASP A 4 14.85 3.07 -18.09
C ASP A 4 13.62 2.18 -17.95
N ALA A 5 13.82 0.96 -17.46
CA ALA A 5 12.72 0.12 -17.00
C ALA A 5 12.55 0.41 -15.50
N GLU A 6 11.64 1.34 -15.17
CA GLU A 6 11.25 1.54 -13.78
C GLU A 6 10.54 0.28 -13.28
N GLN A 7 11.13 -0.45 -12.33
CA GLN A 7 10.54 -1.65 -11.76
C GLN A 7 9.96 -1.37 -10.38
N ILE A 8 8.67 -1.62 -10.22
CA ILE A 8 7.96 -1.42 -8.96
C ILE A 8 7.66 -2.77 -8.33
N ILE A 9 7.88 -2.86 -7.01
CA ILE A 9 7.68 -4.07 -6.20
C ILE A 9 6.64 -3.78 -5.13
N CYS A 10 5.45 -4.37 -5.28
CA CYS A 10 4.38 -4.30 -4.29
C CYS A 10 4.38 -5.57 -3.44
N VAL A 11 4.47 -5.42 -2.12
CA VAL A 11 4.50 -6.52 -1.16
C VAL A 11 3.18 -6.58 -0.38
N LYS A 12 2.60 -7.77 -0.24
CA LYS A 12 1.43 -8.02 0.61
C LYS A 12 1.71 -9.19 1.55
N MET A 13 1.60 -8.94 2.85
CA MET A 13 1.68 -9.97 3.87
C MET A 13 0.28 -10.43 4.27
N ASN A 14 0.01 -11.72 4.14
CA ASN A 14 -1.17 -12.36 4.68
C ASN A 14 -0.84 -12.90 6.08
N LYS A 15 -1.38 -12.24 7.11
CA LYS A 15 -1.15 -12.59 8.52
C LYS A 15 -1.88 -13.86 8.97
N LYS A 16 -2.83 -14.39 8.18
CA LYS A 16 -3.53 -15.65 8.50
C LYS A 16 -2.65 -16.85 8.17
N ASP A 17 -2.03 -16.82 6.99
CA ASP A 17 -1.20 -17.91 6.48
C ASP A 17 0.31 -17.66 6.67
N ASN A 18 0.67 -16.53 7.28
CA ASN A 18 2.06 -16.04 7.40
C ASN A 18 2.82 -16.00 6.06
N THR A 19 2.09 -15.78 4.96
CA THR A 19 2.66 -15.73 3.62
C THR A 19 2.93 -14.31 3.17
N VAL A 20 3.97 -14.16 2.34
CA VAL A 20 4.33 -12.89 1.71
C VAL A 20 4.22 -13.05 0.21
N CYS A 21 3.37 -12.25 -0.42
CA CYS A 21 3.16 -12.23 -1.86
C CYS A 21 3.80 -10.98 -2.46
N TYR A 22 4.43 -11.16 -3.61
CA TYR A 22 5.07 -10.08 -4.38
C TYR A 22 4.32 -9.89 -5.70
N THR A 23 4.11 -8.64 -6.08
CA THR A 23 3.65 -8.27 -7.43
C THR A 23 4.62 -7.26 -7.97
N THR A 24 5.21 -7.53 -9.14
CA THR A 24 6.22 -6.66 -9.75
C THR A 24 5.86 -6.32 -11.18
N GLY A 25 6.31 -5.17 -11.64
CA GLY A 25 6.11 -4.73 -13.01
C GLY A 25 6.47 -3.26 -13.19
N ALA A 26 6.35 -2.79 -14.42
CA ALA A 26 6.63 -1.40 -14.75
C ALA A 26 5.50 -0.46 -14.31
N ILE A 27 5.78 0.84 -14.16
CA ILE A 27 4.81 1.82 -13.67
C ILE A 27 3.61 2.00 -14.60
N GLU A 28 3.82 1.78 -15.90
CA GLU A 28 2.79 1.79 -16.94
C GLU A 28 1.91 0.53 -16.91
N ASN A 29 2.29 -0.52 -16.17
CA ASN A 29 1.43 -1.68 -16.00
C ASN A 29 0.17 -1.27 -15.21
N PRO A 30 -1.04 -1.45 -15.76
CA PRO A 30 -2.27 -0.96 -15.13
C PRO A 30 -2.53 -1.56 -13.74
N VAL A 31 -2.10 -2.81 -13.51
CA VAL A 31 -2.23 -3.47 -12.20
C VAL A 31 -1.28 -2.84 -11.18
N ILE A 32 -0.06 -2.51 -11.58
CA ILE A 32 0.94 -1.84 -10.73
C ILE A 32 0.51 -0.40 -10.45
N ASN A 33 0.11 0.35 -11.47
CA ASN A 33 -0.38 1.71 -11.35
C ASN A 33 -1.55 1.80 -10.34
N HIS A 34 -2.56 0.94 -10.49
CA HIS A 34 -3.68 0.90 -9.56
C HIS A 34 -3.24 0.55 -8.13
N LYS A 35 -2.32 -0.40 -7.96
CA LYS A 35 -1.78 -0.74 -6.64
C LYS A 35 -1.03 0.44 -6.01
N ILE A 36 -0.27 1.19 -6.78
CA ILE A 36 0.44 2.39 -6.31
C ILE A 36 -0.56 3.42 -5.80
N VAL A 37 -1.59 3.73 -6.58
CA VAL A 37 -2.66 4.65 -6.20
C VAL A 37 -3.30 4.19 -4.88
N VAL A 38 -3.72 2.93 -4.79
CA VAL A 38 -4.32 2.35 -3.57
C VAL A 38 -3.39 2.42 -2.35
N ILE A 39 -2.07 2.26 -2.54
CA ILE A 39 -1.08 2.29 -1.46
C ILE A 39 -0.79 3.74 -1.02
N LEU A 40 -0.57 4.64 -1.97
CA LEU A 40 -0.15 6.02 -1.73
C LEU A 40 -1.31 6.91 -1.28
N GLU A 41 -2.45 6.79 -1.95
CA GLU A 41 -3.66 7.52 -1.56
C GLU A 41 -4.27 6.90 -0.32
N GLY A 42 -4.08 5.60 -0.10
CA GLY A 42 -4.73 4.85 0.97
C GLY A 42 -6.20 4.54 0.63
N THR A 43 -6.71 3.45 1.18
CA THR A 43 -8.14 3.14 1.09
C THR A 43 -8.90 3.90 2.19
N GLU A 44 -10.12 4.36 1.93
CA GLU A 44 -10.98 5.01 2.94
C GLU A 44 -11.05 4.22 4.28
N PRO A 45 -11.17 2.87 4.28
CA PRO A 45 -11.06 2.08 5.50
C PRO A 45 -9.70 2.22 6.23
N ALA A 46 -8.60 2.38 5.51
CA ALA A 46 -7.27 2.54 6.10
C ALA A 46 -7.11 3.91 6.80
N PHE A 47 -7.74 4.97 6.29
CA PHE A 47 -7.82 6.25 7.00
C PHE A 47 -8.64 6.14 8.29
N ASN A 48 -9.76 5.42 8.26
CA ASN A 48 -10.58 5.19 9.45
C ASN A 48 -9.84 4.41 10.55
N VAL A 49 -9.08 3.38 10.16
CA VAL A 49 -8.23 2.62 11.11
C VAL A 49 -7.11 3.50 11.69
N ARG A 50 -6.46 4.34 10.88
CA ARG A 50 -5.47 5.30 11.38
C ARG A 50 -6.12 6.31 12.33
N LYS A 51 -7.27 6.90 11.96
CA LYS A 51 -8.01 7.84 12.80
C LYS A 51 -8.37 7.22 14.15
N SER A 52 -8.93 6.01 14.16
CA SER A 52 -9.23 5.27 15.40
C SER A 52 -7.98 4.99 16.26
N LYS A 53 -6.85 4.61 15.63
CA LYS A 53 -5.58 4.36 16.34
C LYS A 53 -5.02 5.64 16.99
N TYR A 54 -5.21 6.80 16.38
CA TYR A 54 -4.69 8.09 16.89
C TYR A 54 -5.73 8.90 17.69
N GLN A 55 -7.01 8.51 17.72
CA GLN A 55 -8.06 9.20 18.48
C GLN A 55 -8.00 9.00 20.01
N PHE A 56 -7.11 8.15 20.52
CA PHE A 56 -6.90 7.94 21.97
C PHE A 56 -5.72 8.73 22.56
N ALA A 57 -5.18 9.73 21.85
CA ALA A 57 -4.08 10.58 22.33
C ALA A 57 -4.49 12.04 22.61
N GLY A 58 -5.77 12.31 22.89
CA GLY A 58 -6.23 13.58 23.43
C GLY A 58 -6.80 13.34 24.82
N LYS A 59 -6.02 13.66 25.86
CA LYS A 59 -6.48 13.72 27.25
C LYS A 59 -7.73 14.59 27.34
N GLN A 60 -8.68 14.13 28.14
CA GLN A 60 -9.71 14.97 28.74
C GLN A 60 -9.01 16.00 29.63
N GLU A 61 -9.24 17.29 29.37
CA GLU A 61 -9.18 18.41 30.31
C GLU A 61 -10.21 19.46 29.89
#